data_AF-A0A6M7V1Y3-F1
#
_entry.id   AF-A0A6M7V1Y3-F1
#
_cell.length_a   1.000
_cell.length_b   1.000
_cell.length_c   1.000
_cell.angle_alpha   90.00
_cell.angle_beta   90.00
_cell.angle_gamma   90.00
#
_symmetry.space_group_name_H-M   'P 1'
#
loop_
_entity.id
_entity.type
_entity.pdbx_description
1 polymer ?
#
loop_
_entity_poly.entity_id
_entity_poly.type
_entity_poly.pdbx_seq_one_letter_code
_entity_poly.pdbx_strand_id
1 'polypeptide(L)' 'MMIGYSPAMSDRRDLVILAAPWAKHSDEFRANVISCAGEIRTADGGLLKLEGGLWAVVASGDRHEADLVLNALRKPN' A
#
# COMPACT_ATOMS: atom_id res chain seq x y z
N MET A 1 -2.94 20.73 -35.52
CA MET A 1 -2.16 19.80 -34.68
C MET A 1 -2.82 19.76 -33.31
N MET A 2 -3.62 18.71 -33.03
CA MET A 2 -4.16 18.50 -31.69
C MET A 2 -3.08 17.83 -30.86
N ILE A 3 -2.50 18.55 -29.91
CA ILE A 3 -1.67 17.95 -28.87
C ILE A 3 -2.63 17.12 -28.03
N GLY A 4 -2.59 15.81 -28.18
CA GLY A 4 -3.27 14.89 -27.28
C GLY A 4 -2.73 15.12 -25.88
N TYR A 5 -3.51 15.83 -25.06
CA TYR A 5 -3.35 15.78 -23.62
C TYR A 5 -3.70 14.34 -23.22
N SER A 6 -2.72 13.46 -23.24
CA SER A 6 -2.80 12.24 -22.45
C SER A 6 -3.02 12.73 -21.01
N PRO A 7 -4.14 12.43 -20.35
CA PRO A 7 -4.11 12.50 -18.92
C PRO A 7 -3.04 11.47 -18.55
N ALA A 8 -1.86 11.93 -18.14
CA ALA A 8 -1.09 11.18 -17.19
C ALA A 8 -2.08 11.01 -16.04
N MET A 9 -2.81 9.89 -16.07
CA MET A 9 -3.62 9.40 -14.98
C MET A 9 -2.62 9.42 -13.85
N SER A 10 -2.66 10.50 -13.08
CA SER A 10 -2.03 10.54 -11.80
C SER A 10 -2.89 9.54 -11.06
N ASP A 11 -2.48 8.28 -11.16
CA ASP A 11 -2.81 7.20 -10.27
C ASP A 11 -2.23 7.66 -8.94
N ARG A 12 -2.85 8.70 -8.36
CA ARG A 12 -2.59 9.23 -7.03
C ARG A 12 -3.17 8.20 -6.10
N ARG A 13 -2.56 7.03 -6.11
CA ARG A 13 -2.83 6.05 -5.10
C ARG A 13 -2.48 6.71 -3.77
N ASP A 14 -3.38 6.56 -2.82
CA ASP A 14 -3.32 7.32 -1.59
C ASP A 14 -2.16 6.79 -0.72
N LEU A 15 -1.55 7.70 0.05
CA LEU A 15 -0.60 7.33 1.09
C LEU A 15 -1.37 6.96 2.35
N VAL A 16 -1.46 5.66 2.62
CA VAL A 16 -2.09 5.17 3.84
C VAL A 16 -1.05 5.00 4.92
N ILE A 17 -1.29 5.62 6.08
CA ILE A 17 -0.46 5.44 7.27
C ILE A 17 -1.24 4.59 8.26
N LEU A 18 -0.70 3.42 8.58
CA LEU A 18 -1.26 2.52 9.56
C LEU A 18 -0.96 3.04 10.97
N ALA A 19 -1.99 3.44 11.72
CA ALA A 19 -1.86 3.82 13.12
C ALA A 19 -1.70 2.61 14.07
N ALA A 20 -1.93 1.40 13.57
CA ALA A 20 -1.88 0.14 14.30
C ALA A 20 -1.43 -0.99 13.37
N PRO A 21 -1.02 -2.16 13.91
CA PRO A 21 -0.57 -3.28 13.10
C PRO A 21 -1.65 -3.77 12.13
N TRP A 22 -1.26 -4.22 10.94
CA TRP A 22 -2.17 -4.73 9.89
C TRP A 22 -3.20 -5.74 10.43
N ALA A 23 -2.75 -6.63 11.31
CA ALA A 23 -3.57 -7.66 11.96
C ALA A 23 -4.69 -7.11 12.87
N LYS A 24 -4.56 -5.87 13.36
CA LYS A 24 -5.58 -5.23 14.21
C LYS A 24 -6.67 -4.48 13.43
N HIS A 25 -6.45 -4.20 12.14
CA HIS A 25 -7.46 -3.55 11.30
C HIS A 25 -8.51 -4.54 10.80
N SER A 26 -9.75 -4.08 10.65
CA SER A 26 -10.85 -4.88 10.07
C SER A 26 -10.62 -5.17 8.59
N ASP A 27 -11.18 -6.27 8.09
CA ASP A 27 -11.10 -6.65 6.67
C ASP A 27 -11.64 -5.57 5.72
N GLU A 28 -12.69 -4.84 6.10
CA GLU A 28 -13.20 -3.69 5.31
C GLU A 28 -12.14 -2.59 5.15
N PHE A 29 -11.42 -2.25 6.21
CA PHE A 29 -10.34 -1.26 6.15
C PHE A 29 -9.20 -1.79 5.27
N ARG A 30 -8.81 -3.05 5.44
CA ARG A 30 -7.77 -3.68 4.61
C ARG A 30 -8.14 -3.67 3.13
N ALA A 31 -9.38 -4.02 2.79
CA ALA A 31 -9.89 -3.99 1.42
C ALA A 31 -9.90 -2.58 0.82
N ASN A 32 -10.27 -1.57 1.62
CA ASN A 32 -10.20 -0.17 1.20
C ASN A 32 -8.75 0.28 0.94
N VAL A 33 -7.81 -0.11 1.82
CA VAL A 33 -6.39 0.15 1.64
C VAL A 33 -5.86 -0.54 0.38
N ILE A 34 -6.25 -1.78 0.11
CA ILE A 34 -5.82 -2.49 -1.10
C ILE A 34 -6.35 -1.82 -2.39
N SER A 35 -7.59 -1.33 -2.36
CA SER A 35 -8.23 -0.70 -3.53
C SER A 35 -7.73 0.73 -3.80
N CYS A 36 -7.43 1.50 -2.75
CA CYS A 36 -7.13 2.93 -2.87
C CYS A 36 -5.66 3.28 -2.62
N ALA A 37 -4.93 2.48 -1.82
CA ALA A 37 -3.57 2.80 -1.45
C ALA A 37 -2.56 2.39 -2.51
N GLY A 38 -1.49 3.16 -2.61
CA GLY A 38 -0.32 2.80 -3.40
C GLY A 38 0.97 2.94 -2.64
N GLU A 39 0.91 3.60 -1.49
CA GLU A 39 1.96 3.59 -0.51
C GLU A 39 1.32 3.29 0.85
N ILE A 40 1.85 2.29 1.56
CA ILE A 40 1.41 1.92 2.90
C ILE A 40 2.58 2.12 3.83
N ARG A 41 2.45 3.03 4.79
CA ARG A 41 3.38 3.17 5.91
C ARG A 41 2.89 2.37 7.10
N THR A 42 3.74 1.53 7.66
CA THR A 42 3.43 0.81 8.90
C THR A 42 3.67 1.72 10.11
N ALA A 43 3.00 1.41 11.22
CA ALA A 43 3.12 2.17 12.48
C ALA A 43 4.56 2.21 13.01
N ASP A 44 5.31 1.18 12.66
CA ASP A 44 6.68 0.90 13.05
C ASP A 44 7.73 1.52 12.09
N GLY A 45 7.27 2.34 11.13
CA GLY A 45 8.13 3.07 10.21
C GLY A 45 8.50 2.30 8.94
N GLY A 46 7.92 1.12 8.74
CA GLY A 46 7.99 0.39 7.47
C GLY A 46 7.22 1.11 6.37
N LEU A 47 7.57 0.80 5.12
CA LEU A 47 7.00 1.38 3.92
C LEU A 47 6.85 0.30 2.86
N LEU A 48 5.64 0.15 2.34
CA LEU A 48 5.34 -0.62 1.16
C LEU A 48 4.90 0.31 0.04
N LYS A 49 5.27 -0.05 -1.18
CA LYS A 49 4.87 0.67 -2.38
C LYS A 49 4.31 -0.31 -3.39
N LEU A 50 3.21 0.05 -4.02
CA LEU A 50 2.60 -0.74 -5.09
C LEU A 50 3.26 -0.30 -6.40
N GLU A 51 4.22 -1.09 -6.88
CA GLU A 51 4.94 -0.83 -8.14
C GLU A 51 4.52 -1.87 -9.18
N GLY A 52 4.06 -1.42 -10.36
CA GLY A 52 3.64 -2.33 -11.43
C GLY A 52 2.48 -3.28 -11.07
N GLY A 53 1.68 -2.94 -10.04
CA GLY A 53 0.59 -3.81 -9.54
C GLY A 53 1.04 -4.86 -8.53
N LEU A 54 2.31 -4.84 -8.11
CA LEU A 54 2.85 -5.71 -7.06
C LEU A 54 3.31 -4.87 -5.87
N TRP A 55 2.93 -5.30 -4.67
CA TRP A 55 3.41 -4.68 -3.44
C TRP A 55 4.88 -5.03 -3.23
N ALA A 56 5.71 -4.03 -3.04
CA ALA A 56 7.13 -4.16 -2.72
C ALA A 56 7.41 -3.48 -1.37
N VAL A 57 8.15 -4.15 -0.50
CA VAL A 57 8.64 -3.56 0.74
C VAL A 57 9.83 -2.66 0.40
N VAL A 58 9.64 -1.35 0.59
CA VAL A 58 10.71 -0.35 0.45
C VAL A 58 11.49 -0.24 1.76
N ALA A 59 10.79 -0.33 2.89
CA ALA A 59 11.38 -0.36 4.22
C ALA A 59 10.60 -1.34 5.11
N SER A 60 11.31 -2.23 5.82
CA SER A 60 10.66 -3.24 6.67
C SER A 60 10.05 -2.64 7.95
N GLY A 61 10.69 -1.59 8.49
CA GLY A 61 10.44 -1.07 9.83
C GLY A 61 11.32 -1.77 10.88
N ASP A 62 11.26 -1.30 12.13
CA ASP A 62 11.99 -1.85 13.28
C ASP A 62 11.55 -3.29 13.65
N ARG A 63 10.27 -3.60 13.49
CA ARG A 63 9.60 -4.88 13.82
C ARG A 63 9.23 -5.72 12.60
N HIS A 64 9.71 -5.36 11.41
CA HIS A 64 9.39 -6.04 10.16
C HIS A 64 7.88 -6.11 9.85
N GLU A 65 7.12 -5.10 10.29
CA GLU A 65 5.68 -5.07 10.03
C GLU A 65 5.36 -4.97 8.54
N ALA A 66 6.24 -4.36 7.73
CA ALA A 66 5.97 -4.23 6.31
C ALA A 66 6.00 -5.58 5.58
N ASP A 67 6.89 -6.49 5.97
CA ASP A 67 6.92 -7.86 5.45
C ASP A 67 5.68 -8.66 5.84
N LEU A 68 5.18 -8.44 7.07
CA LEU A 68 3.92 -9.04 7.52
C LEU A 68 2.72 -8.54 6.71
N VAL A 69 2.68 -7.23 6.44
CA VAL A 69 1.64 -6.62 5.58
C VAL A 69 1.74 -7.17 4.17
N LEU A 70 2.94 -7.22 3.58
CA LEU A 70 3.15 -7.78 2.24
C LEU A 70 2.69 -9.24 2.15
N ASN A 71 3.04 -10.05 3.15
CA ASN A 71 2.62 -11.45 3.22
C ASN A 71 1.11 -11.58 3.38
N ALA A 72 0.47 -10.71 4.16
CA ALA A 72 -0.98 -10.67 4.31
C ALA A 72 -1.69 -10.22 3.02
N LEU A 73 -1.10 -9.30 2.27
CA LEU A 73 -1.58 -8.86 0.95
C LEU A 73 -1.44 -9.94 -0.13
N ARG A 74 -0.42 -10.80 -0.02
CA ARG A 74 -0.16 -11.91 -0.95
C ARG A 74 -1.04 -13.13 -0.70
N LYS A 75 -1.53 -13.34 0.53
CA LYS A 75 -2.43 -14.45 0.82
C LYS A 75 -3.81 -14.14 0.23
N PRO A 76 -4.31 -14.94 -0.74
CA PRO A 76 -5.73 -14.87 -1.08
C PRO A 76 -6.49 -15.34 0.16
N ASN A 77 -7.25 -14.43 0.77
CA ASN A 77 -8.19 -14.78 1.83
C ASN A 77 -9.44 -15.41 1.20
#